data_AF-A0A6P8WZC1-F1
#
_entry.id   AF-A0A6P8WZC1-F1
#
_cell.length_a   1.000
_cell.length_b   1.000
_cell.length_c   1.000
_cell.angle_alpha   90.00
_cell.angle_beta   90.00
_cell.angle_gamma   90.00
#
_symmetry.space_group_name_H-M   'P 1'
#
loop_
_entity.id
_entity.type
_entity.pdbx_description
1 polymer ?
#
loop_
_entity_poly.entity_id
_entity_poly.type
_entity_poly.pdbx_seq_one_letter_code
_entity_poly.pdbx_strand_id
1 'polypeptide(L)'
;MKVITLCLLVLVSASCLLSVNANAGGPNAVGFEDFDLDEFEAQLDDEYMDFETFGFIRSVRKALKKALKTVRGVNCIIKEVNEILSASTGYVDAIDACGTAVPKDVLAIVNSCKTIISLCNDIINVNTKLCGTSEDGTKTTSKKCFWNLFKTVMKLTRKINTTLKQMASLPSDTSSCFVDATNSVKTSYNNFLPNIDTCVDSM
;
A
#
# COMPACT_ATOMS: atom_id res chain seq x y z
N MET A 1 22.27 1.31 42.16
CA MET A 1 21.46 2.28 41.39
C MET A 1 20.46 1.49 40.56
N LYS A 2 19.26 1.31 41.11
CA LYS A 2 18.14 0.55 40.53
C LYS A 2 16.91 1.44 40.65
N VAL A 3 16.77 2.37 39.71
CA VAL A 3 15.61 3.22 39.46
C VAL A 3 15.64 3.44 37.95
N ILE A 4 14.49 3.52 37.28
CA ILE A 4 14.31 3.51 35.80
C ILE A 4 13.99 2.12 35.22
N THR A 5 13.14 1.33 35.89
CA THR A 5 12.49 0.17 35.24
C THR A 5 11.05 -0.03 35.73
N LEU A 6 10.38 1.06 36.11
CA LEU A 6 9.07 1.03 36.78
C LEU A 6 8.05 2.02 36.20
N CYS A 7 8.25 2.48 34.95
CA CYS A 7 7.29 3.34 34.24
C CYS A 7 6.67 2.68 32.98
N LEU A 8 6.99 1.41 32.68
CA LEU A 8 6.47 0.72 31.48
C LEU A 8 5.38 -0.33 31.77
N LEU A 9 4.84 -0.38 33.00
CA LEU A 9 3.84 -1.39 33.41
C LEU A 9 2.52 -0.80 33.91
N VAL A 10 2.05 0.33 33.34
CA VAL A 10 0.76 0.95 33.72
C VAL A 10 -0.15 1.28 32.52
N LEU A 11 0.13 0.77 31.31
CA LEU A 11 -0.78 0.90 30.15
C LEU A 11 -1.32 -0.45 29.63
N VAL A 12 -1.39 -1.45 30.51
CA VAL A 12 -2.05 -2.73 30.24
C VAL A 12 -3.12 -2.96 31.31
N SER A 13 -4.27 -2.29 31.18
CA SER A 13 -5.58 -2.74 31.72
C SER A 13 -6.62 -1.62 31.70
N ALA A 14 -7.11 -1.23 30.52
CA ALA A 14 -8.40 -0.55 30.40
C ALA A 14 -8.83 -0.49 28.92
N SER A 15 -9.36 -1.60 28.38
CA SER A 15 -10.30 -1.63 27.23
C SER A 15 -10.74 -3.07 26.94
N CYS A 16 -11.23 -3.80 27.94
CA CYS A 16 -12.02 -5.02 27.72
C CYS A 16 -13.43 -4.79 28.23
N LEU A 17 -14.20 -3.92 27.57
CA LEU A 17 -15.66 -3.91 27.63
C LEU A 17 -16.20 -3.35 26.31
N LEU A 18 -16.18 -4.18 25.25
CA LEU A 18 -17.15 -4.08 24.18
C LEU A 18 -17.86 -5.42 24.12
N SER A 19 -19.09 -5.41 24.62
CA SER A 19 -20.11 -6.43 24.42
C SER A 19 -20.14 -6.84 22.95
N VAL A 20 -19.77 -8.10 22.70
CA VAL A 20 -19.81 -8.73 21.38
C VAL A 20 -21.27 -8.98 21.05
N ASN A 21 -21.92 -8.03 20.37
CA ASN A 21 -23.10 -8.37 19.62
C ASN A 21 -22.61 -9.08 18.35
N ALA A 22 -22.97 -10.34 18.21
CA ALA A 22 -22.64 -11.16 17.05
C ALA A 22 -23.39 -10.61 15.82
N ASN A 23 -22.81 -9.60 15.17
CA ASN A 23 -23.07 -9.29 13.78
C ASN A 23 -21.72 -9.36 13.06
N ALA A 24 -21.59 -10.33 12.15
CA ALA A 24 -20.38 -10.61 11.41
C ALA A 24 -19.93 -9.37 10.61
N GLY A 25 -18.88 -8.70 11.08
CA GLY A 25 -18.30 -7.53 10.43
C GLY A 25 -17.16 -6.97 11.29
N GLY A 26 -15.94 -7.50 11.10
CA GLY A 26 -14.74 -6.89 11.68
C GLY A 26 -14.54 -5.45 11.16
N PRO A 27 -13.59 -4.68 11.74
CA PRO A 27 -13.39 -3.25 11.44
C PRO A 27 -13.08 -2.91 9.97
N ASN A 28 -12.92 -3.91 9.10
CA ASN A 28 -12.49 -3.81 7.71
C ASN A 28 -13.59 -4.15 6.69
N ALA A 29 -14.86 -4.24 7.10
CA ALA A 29 -15.95 -4.59 6.18
C ALA A 29 -16.40 -3.40 5.32
N VAL A 30 -15.53 -2.92 4.42
CA VAL A 30 -15.94 -1.99 3.36
C VAL A 30 -16.37 -2.82 2.15
N GLY A 31 -17.68 -2.99 1.99
CA GLY A 31 -18.29 -3.59 0.81
C GLY A 31 -18.70 -2.50 -0.17
N PHE A 32 -18.32 -2.63 -1.43
CA PHE A 32 -18.71 -1.71 -2.49
C PHE A 32 -19.64 -2.42 -3.48
N GLU A 33 -20.92 -2.50 -3.14
CA GLU A 33 -21.91 -3.10 -4.04
C GLU A 33 -22.19 -2.20 -5.26
N ASP A 34 -22.28 -2.86 -6.43
CA ASP A 34 -22.67 -2.38 -7.76
C ASP A 34 -22.47 -0.89 -8.06
N PHE A 35 -21.20 -0.49 -8.22
CA PHE A 35 -20.86 0.76 -8.89
C PHE A 35 -20.63 0.58 -10.38
N ASP A 36 -21.34 1.38 -11.17
CA ASP A 36 -21.12 1.53 -12.59
C ASP A 36 -19.76 2.23 -12.82
N LEU A 37 -18.78 1.41 -13.21
CA LEU A 37 -17.36 1.73 -13.22
C LEU A 37 -16.92 2.43 -14.50
N ASP A 38 -17.81 2.50 -15.50
CA ASP A 38 -17.52 2.96 -16.85
C ASP A 38 -17.62 4.50 -16.94
N GLU A 39 -18.55 5.12 -16.22
CA GLU A 39 -18.67 6.59 -16.10
C GLU A 39 -17.42 7.22 -15.44
N PHE A 40 -16.68 6.43 -14.65
CA PHE A 40 -15.52 6.88 -13.88
C PHE A 40 -14.19 6.77 -14.63
N GLU A 41 -14.09 5.94 -15.68
CA GLU A 41 -12.86 5.77 -16.46
C GLU A 41 -12.42 7.08 -17.15
N ALA A 42 -13.37 7.92 -17.54
CA ALA A 42 -13.10 9.21 -18.19
C ALA A 42 -12.34 10.21 -17.31
N GLN A 43 -12.24 9.97 -16.00
CA GLN A 43 -11.56 10.85 -15.04
C GLN A 43 -10.14 10.37 -14.67
N LEU A 44 -9.64 9.31 -15.31
CA LEU A 44 -8.28 8.86 -15.13
C LEU A 44 -7.39 9.55 -16.16
N ASP A 45 -6.50 10.43 -15.70
CA ASP A 45 -5.39 10.92 -16.53
C ASP A 45 -4.52 9.73 -16.92
N ASP A 46 -4.64 9.30 -18.18
CA ASP A 46 -3.69 8.40 -18.83
C ASP A 46 -2.49 9.26 -19.28
N GLU A 47 -1.61 9.54 -18.31
CA GLU A 47 -0.27 10.05 -18.58
C GLU A 47 0.47 9.10 -19.53
N TYR A 48 1.29 9.62 -20.45
CA TYR A 48 1.96 8.83 -21.47
C TYR A 48 2.92 7.81 -20.84
N MET A 49 2.56 6.53 -20.89
CA MET A 49 3.30 5.41 -20.27
C MET A 49 3.88 4.48 -21.36
N ASP A 50 5.09 3.97 -21.16
CA ASP A 50 5.66 2.96 -22.06
C ASP A 50 4.82 1.66 -22.04
N PHE A 51 4.89 0.85 -23.10
CA PHE A 51 4.07 -0.35 -23.32
C PHE A 51 4.09 -1.37 -22.17
N GLU A 52 5.24 -1.65 -21.56
CA GLU A 52 5.35 -2.61 -20.44
C GLU A 52 4.73 -2.01 -19.18
N THR A 53 4.98 -0.73 -18.93
CA THR A 53 4.35 0.05 -17.86
C THR A 53 2.83 0.10 -18.04
N PHE A 54 2.38 0.26 -19.29
CA PHE A 54 0.98 0.27 -19.67
C PHE A 54 0.34 -1.10 -19.41
N GLY A 55 1.04 -2.19 -19.71
CA GLY A 55 0.60 -3.57 -19.43
C GLY A 55 0.42 -3.87 -17.95
N PHE A 56 1.43 -3.58 -17.12
CA PHE A 56 1.38 -3.77 -15.67
C PHE A 56 0.25 -2.95 -15.03
N ILE A 57 0.19 -1.65 -15.32
CA ILE A 57 -0.81 -0.74 -14.73
C ILE A 57 -2.21 -1.09 -15.19
N ARG A 58 -2.41 -1.46 -16.46
CA ARG A 58 -3.70 -1.91 -16.98
C ARG A 58 -4.16 -3.21 -16.31
N SER A 59 -3.25 -4.14 -16.06
CA SER A 59 -3.56 -5.41 -15.41
C SER A 59 -4.01 -5.19 -13.97
N VAL A 60 -3.23 -4.42 -13.20
CA VAL A 60 -3.63 -4.06 -11.82
C VAL A 60 -4.95 -3.29 -11.81
N ARG A 61 -5.15 -2.34 -12.72
CA ARG A 61 -6.42 -1.60 -12.88
C ARG A 61 -7.59 -2.57 -13.04
N LYS A 62 -7.48 -3.53 -13.96
CA LYS A 62 -8.52 -4.53 -14.24
C LYS A 62 -8.79 -5.42 -13.03
N ALA A 63 -7.74 -5.87 -12.34
CA ALA A 63 -7.88 -6.71 -11.17
C ALA A 63 -8.54 -5.95 -10.00
N LEU A 64 -8.12 -4.71 -9.73
CA LEU A 64 -8.72 -3.86 -8.69
C LEU A 64 -10.20 -3.59 -8.93
N LYS A 65 -10.62 -3.35 -10.19
CA LYS A 65 -12.03 -3.19 -10.53
C LYS A 65 -12.89 -4.40 -10.12
N LYS A 66 -12.30 -5.60 -10.08
CA LYS A 66 -12.97 -6.82 -9.62
C LYS A 66 -12.83 -6.99 -8.11
N ALA A 67 -11.61 -6.91 -7.60
CA ALA A 67 -11.27 -7.12 -6.19
C ALA A 67 -12.06 -6.20 -5.25
N LEU A 68 -12.16 -4.92 -5.61
CA LEU A 68 -12.81 -3.94 -4.76
C LEU A 68 -14.34 -4.04 -4.77
N LYS A 69 -14.98 -4.92 -5.56
CA LYS A 69 -16.45 -5.10 -5.50
C LYS A 69 -16.90 -5.92 -4.30
N THR A 70 -16.00 -6.66 -3.66
CA THR A 70 -16.35 -7.55 -2.54
C THR A 70 -15.53 -7.22 -1.30
N VAL A 71 -16.11 -7.44 -0.13
CA VAL A 71 -15.37 -7.27 1.15
C VAL A 71 -14.15 -8.20 1.20
N ARG A 72 -14.27 -9.42 0.65
CA ARG A 72 -13.16 -10.39 0.59
C ARG A 72 -12.01 -9.86 -0.27
N GLY A 73 -12.32 -9.32 -1.44
CA GLY A 73 -11.31 -8.76 -2.33
C GLY A 73 -10.68 -7.49 -1.74
N VAL A 74 -11.45 -6.59 -1.10
CA VAL A 74 -10.89 -5.43 -0.37
C VAL A 74 -9.92 -5.89 0.72
N ASN A 75 -10.29 -6.87 1.54
CA ASN A 75 -9.42 -7.42 2.58
C ASN A 75 -8.14 -8.04 2.00
N CYS A 76 -8.25 -8.73 0.86
CA CYS A 76 -7.10 -9.29 0.18
C CYS A 76 -6.16 -8.19 -0.34
N ILE A 77 -6.69 -7.15 -0.99
CA ILE A 77 -5.88 -6.00 -1.42
C ILE A 77 -5.17 -5.34 -0.23
N ILE A 78 -5.84 -5.15 0.91
CA ILE A 78 -5.21 -4.60 2.11
C ILE A 78 -4.08 -5.50 2.62
N LYS A 79 -4.23 -6.83 2.55
CA LYS A 79 -3.16 -7.76 2.90
C LYS A 79 -1.94 -7.59 2.00
N GLU A 80 -2.14 -7.53 0.68
CA GLU A 80 -1.04 -7.32 -0.27
C GLU A 80 -0.35 -5.96 -0.07
N VAL A 81 -1.13 -4.93 0.26
CA VAL A 81 -0.58 -3.61 0.61
C VAL A 81 0.27 -3.65 1.89
N ASN A 82 -0.07 -4.50 2.87
CA ASN A 82 0.77 -4.70 4.06
C ASN A 82 2.10 -5.39 3.72
N GLU A 83 2.11 -6.34 2.78
CA GLU A 83 3.36 -6.98 2.31
C GLU A 83 4.28 -5.95 1.66
N ILE A 84 3.72 -5.06 0.81
CA ILE A 84 4.46 -3.94 0.23
C ILE A 84 4.97 -2.97 1.29
N LEU A 85 4.13 -2.58 2.27
CA LEU A 85 4.54 -1.72 3.37
C LEU A 85 5.73 -2.31 4.16
N SER A 86 5.67 -3.59 4.48
CA SER A 86 6.72 -4.29 5.20
C SER A 86 8.02 -4.32 4.40
N ALA A 87 7.94 -4.64 3.11
CA ALA A 87 9.11 -4.68 2.24
C ALA A 87 9.75 -3.29 2.04
N SER A 88 8.94 -2.25 1.84
CA SER A 88 9.44 -0.89 1.70
C SER A 88 10.08 -0.36 2.98
N THR A 89 9.49 -0.64 4.15
CA THR A 89 10.06 -0.26 5.44
C THR A 89 11.38 -0.99 5.67
N GLY A 90 11.39 -2.31 5.46
CA GLY A 90 12.60 -3.13 5.59
C GLY A 90 13.74 -2.69 4.67
N TYR A 91 13.42 -2.20 3.46
CA TYR A 91 14.42 -1.58 2.59
C TYR A 91 15.00 -0.31 3.19
N VAL A 92 14.16 0.62 3.67
CA VAL A 92 14.64 1.88 4.26
C VAL A 92 15.56 1.60 5.45
N ASP A 93 15.19 0.65 6.31
CA ASP A 93 15.99 0.24 7.46
C ASP A 93 17.30 -0.43 7.04
N ALA A 94 17.27 -1.29 6.02
CA ALA A 94 18.46 -1.96 5.51
C ALA A 94 19.46 -0.98 4.88
N ILE A 95 18.99 0.05 4.18
CA ILE A 95 19.87 1.10 3.63
C ILE A 95 20.51 1.91 4.76
N ASP A 96 19.77 2.26 5.81
CA ASP A 96 20.31 2.96 6.98
C ASP A 96 21.37 2.10 7.70
N ALA A 97 21.10 0.80 7.84
CA ALA A 97 22.01 -0.16 8.46
C ALA A 97 23.33 -0.37 7.69
N CYS A 98 23.43 0.03 6.41
CA CYS A 98 24.69 0.00 5.68
C CYS A 98 25.74 0.95 6.27
N GLY A 99 25.35 1.97 7.06
CA GLY A 99 26.25 2.81 7.84
C GLY A 99 27.23 3.68 7.03
N THR A 100 27.03 3.79 5.72
CA THR A 100 27.85 4.59 4.80
C THR A 100 27.02 5.68 4.12
N ALA A 101 27.69 6.67 3.53
CA ALA A 101 27.00 7.68 2.73
C ALA A 101 26.18 7.03 1.61
N VAL A 102 24.88 7.36 1.56
CA VAL A 102 23.94 6.80 0.59
C VAL A 102 24.12 7.51 -0.77
N PRO A 103 24.45 6.78 -1.86
CA PRO A 103 24.55 7.36 -3.18
C PRO A 103 23.23 7.99 -3.63
N LYS A 104 23.31 8.99 -4.53
CA LYS A 104 22.14 9.74 -5.01
C LYS A 104 21.06 8.82 -5.61
N ASP A 105 21.46 7.81 -6.38
CA ASP A 105 20.52 6.89 -7.03
C ASP A 105 19.79 5.99 -6.02
N VAL A 106 20.52 5.51 -5.00
CA VAL A 106 19.95 4.75 -3.87
C VAL A 106 19.01 5.64 -3.06
N LEU A 107 19.40 6.90 -2.80
CA LEU A 107 18.56 7.87 -2.09
C LEU A 107 17.25 8.15 -2.83
N ALA A 108 17.27 8.19 -4.17
CA ALA A 108 16.06 8.34 -4.98
C ALA A 108 15.10 7.15 -4.77
N ILE A 109 15.63 5.93 -4.68
CA ILE A 109 14.85 4.72 -4.38
C ILE A 109 14.29 4.78 -2.96
N VAL A 110 15.10 5.19 -1.96
CA VAL A 110 14.64 5.39 -0.57
C VAL A 110 13.48 6.37 -0.50
N ASN A 111 13.56 7.51 -1.19
CA ASN A 111 12.49 8.51 -1.22
C ASN A 111 11.23 7.98 -1.91
N SER A 112 11.40 7.19 -2.97
CA SER A 112 10.28 6.48 -3.59
C SER A 112 9.63 5.47 -2.63
N CYS A 113 10.41 4.71 -1.88
CA CYS A 113 9.91 3.77 -0.87
C CYS A 113 9.18 4.49 0.28
N LYS A 114 9.67 5.65 0.75
CA LYS A 114 8.95 6.48 1.73
C LYS A 114 7.59 6.97 1.23
N THR A 115 7.50 7.31 -0.06
CA THR A 115 6.22 7.66 -0.69
C THR A 115 5.28 6.44 -0.74
N ILE A 116 5.82 5.26 -1.09
CA ILE A 116 5.07 3.99 -1.08
C ILE A 116 4.54 3.69 0.33
N ILE A 117 5.38 3.80 1.35
CA ILE A 117 5.00 3.63 2.77
C ILE A 117 3.83 4.55 3.13
N SER A 118 3.87 5.82 2.74
CA SER A 118 2.77 6.76 2.97
C SER A 118 1.47 6.30 2.30
N LEU A 119 1.53 5.90 1.03
CA LEU A 119 0.36 5.41 0.29
C LEU A 119 -0.22 4.14 0.91
N CYS A 120 0.65 3.20 1.32
CA CYS A 120 0.22 1.99 2.01
C CYS A 120 -0.49 2.32 3.32
N ASN A 121 0.04 3.26 4.11
CA ASN A 121 -0.60 3.70 5.35
C ASN A 121 -1.98 4.34 5.09
N ASP A 122 -2.14 5.13 4.03
CA ASP A 122 -3.44 5.69 3.67
C ASP A 122 -4.44 4.60 3.29
N ILE A 123 -4.01 3.56 2.58
CA ILE A 123 -4.86 2.42 2.17
C ILE A 123 -5.22 1.54 3.37
N ILE A 124 -4.25 1.17 4.22
CA ILE A 124 -4.50 0.34 5.41
C ILE A 124 -5.46 1.05 6.37
N ASN A 125 -5.34 2.37 6.47
CA ASN A 125 -6.23 3.21 7.27
C ASN A 125 -7.41 3.76 6.45
N VAL A 126 -7.92 2.99 5.48
CA VAL A 126 -8.98 3.38 4.54
C VAL A 126 -10.17 4.08 5.22
N ASN A 127 -10.63 3.58 6.36
CA ASN A 127 -11.77 4.13 7.08
C ASN A 127 -11.55 5.56 7.59
N THR A 128 -10.34 5.90 8.02
CA THR A 128 -10.02 7.21 8.60
C THR A 128 -9.38 8.15 7.58
N LYS A 129 -8.67 7.61 6.58
CA LYS A 129 -7.90 8.39 5.61
C LYS A 129 -8.61 8.60 4.27
N LEU A 130 -9.41 7.64 3.82
CA LEU A 130 -9.99 7.65 2.47
C LEU A 130 -11.53 7.70 2.48
N CYS A 131 -12.14 7.12 3.51
CA CYS A 131 -13.58 6.93 3.65
C CYS A 131 -14.17 7.62 4.88
N GLY A 132 -13.34 8.37 5.59
CA GLY A 132 -13.74 9.12 6.78
C GLY A 132 -14.66 10.30 6.45
N THR A 133 -15.09 10.99 7.49
CA THR A 133 -15.82 12.24 7.34
C THR A 133 -14.89 13.30 6.74
N SER A 134 -15.36 14.03 5.73
CA SER A 134 -14.64 15.18 5.16
C SER A 134 -14.53 16.30 6.21
N GLU A 135 -13.60 17.25 6.01
CA GLU A 135 -13.36 18.35 6.96
C GLU A 135 -14.63 19.16 7.28
N ASP A 136 -15.57 19.24 6.33
CA ASP A 136 -16.87 19.89 6.49
C ASP A 136 -17.91 19.05 7.25
N GLY A 137 -17.52 17.97 7.92
CA GLY A 137 -18.42 17.10 8.67
C GLY A 137 -19.29 16.17 7.80
N THR A 138 -19.08 16.16 6.47
CA THR A 138 -19.86 15.32 5.54
C THR A 138 -19.28 13.91 5.49
N LYS A 139 -20.12 12.89 5.78
CA LYS A 139 -19.73 11.48 5.64
C LYS A 139 -19.43 11.15 4.18
N THR A 140 -18.28 10.52 3.93
CA THR A 140 -17.92 10.04 2.59
C THR A 140 -18.89 8.95 2.14
N THR A 141 -19.44 9.08 0.94
CA THR A 141 -20.32 8.06 0.35
C THR A 141 -19.52 6.81 -0.02
N SER A 142 -20.18 5.66 -0.11
CA SER A 142 -19.57 4.41 -0.59
C SER A 142 -18.90 4.58 -1.96
N LYS A 143 -19.53 5.33 -2.88
CA LYS A 143 -18.96 5.71 -4.21
C LYS A 143 -17.63 6.42 -4.08
N LYS A 144 -17.59 7.46 -3.25
CA LYS A 144 -16.41 8.30 -3.07
C LYS A 144 -15.31 7.55 -2.33
N CYS A 145 -15.67 6.71 -1.36
CA CYS A 145 -14.76 5.82 -0.65
C CYS A 145 -14.11 4.80 -1.61
N PHE A 146 -14.91 4.14 -2.46
CA PHE A 146 -14.43 3.21 -3.49
C PHE A 146 -13.42 3.90 -4.40
N TRP A 147 -13.78 5.09 -4.88
CA TRP A 147 -12.95 5.84 -5.81
C TRP A 147 -11.65 6.32 -5.19
N ASN A 148 -11.69 6.78 -3.94
CA ASN A 148 -10.50 7.17 -3.20
C ASN A 148 -9.57 5.97 -2.99
N LEU A 149 -10.11 4.82 -2.57
CA LEU A 149 -9.33 3.59 -2.42
C LEU A 149 -8.71 3.16 -3.75
N PHE A 150 -9.52 3.05 -4.80
CA PHE A 150 -9.08 2.68 -6.14
C PHE A 150 -7.96 3.62 -6.65
N LYS A 151 -8.15 4.94 -6.56
CA LYS A 151 -7.16 5.93 -6.97
C LYS A 151 -5.86 5.79 -6.17
N THR A 152 -5.94 5.59 -4.86
CA THR A 152 -4.75 5.47 -4.01
C THR A 152 -3.98 4.18 -4.32
N VAL A 153 -4.66 3.05 -4.52
CA VAL A 153 -3.98 1.80 -4.95
C VAL A 153 -3.39 1.94 -6.36
N MET A 154 -4.04 2.65 -7.27
CA MET A 154 -3.46 2.96 -8.59
C MET A 154 -2.24 3.89 -8.50
N LYS A 155 -2.21 4.86 -7.57
CA LYS A 155 -1.02 5.68 -7.29
C LYS A 155 0.12 4.82 -6.74
N LEU A 156 -0.20 3.92 -5.80
CA LEU A 156 0.75 2.94 -5.27
C LEU A 156 1.36 2.10 -6.39
N THR A 157 0.52 1.55 -7.27
CA THR A 157 0.92 0.74 -8.43
C THR A 157 1.90 1.50 -9.34
N ARG A 158 1.57 2.74 -9.71
CA ARG A 158 2.46 3.59 -10.52
C ARG A 158 3.79 3.81 -9.83
N LYS A 159 3.76 4.11 -8.52
CA LYS A 159 4.97 4.37 -7.75
C LYS A 159 5.85 3.12 -7.62
N ILE A 160 5.27 1.94 -7.42
CA ILE A 160 5.99 0.65 -7.46
C ILE A 160 6.72 0.50 -8.79
N ASN A 161 6.02 0.68 -9.92
CA ASN A 161 6.61 0.56 -11.25
C ASN A 161 7.77 1.55 -11.49
N THR A 162 7.57 2.84 -11.15
CA THR A 162 8.66 3.83 -11.23
C THR A 162 9.84 3.44 -10.36
N THR A 163 9.59 2.88 -9.18
CA THR A 163 10.65 2.46 -8.27
C THR A 163 11.42 1.26 -8.83
N LEU A 164 10.73 0.26 -9.42
CA LEU A 164 11.37 -0.87 -10.11
C LEU A 164 12.31 -0.39 -11.23
N LYS A 165 11.93 0.64 -11.98
CA LYS A 165 12.79 1.25 -13.01
C LYS A 165 14.03 1.92 -12.41
N GLN A 166 13.89 2.61 -11.28
CA GLN A 166 15.03 3.20 -10.56
C GLN A 166 15.99 2.10 -10.08
N MET A 167 15.45 1.01 -9.52
CA MET A 167 16.24 -0.14 -9.08
C MET A 167 16.99 -0.83 -10.22
N ALA A 168 16.37 -0.94 -11.41
CA ALA A 168 17.02 -1.48 -12.59
C ALA A 168 18.13 -0.58 -13.16
N SER A 169 18.12 0.71 -12.82
CA SER A 169 19.07 1.72 -13.30
C SER A 169 20.22 1.97 -12.33
N LEU A 170 20.37 1.15 -11.28
CA LEU A 170 21.47 1.30 -10.33
C LEU A 170 22.83 1.13 -11.01
N PRO A 171 23.82 2.00 -10.71
CA PRO A 171 25.18 1.85 -11.21
C PRO A 171 25.80 0.49 -10.84
N SER A 172 26.60 -0.10 -11.73
CA SER A 172 27.22 -1.42 -11.52
C SER A 172 28.26 -1.44 -10.39
N ASP A 173 28.79 -0.29 -10.02
CA ASP A 173 29.73 -0.07 -8.91
C ASP A 173 29.03 0.21 -7.57
N THR A 174 27.69 0.12 -7.52
CA THR A 174 26.92 0.22 -6.27
C THR A 174 27.37 -0.86 -5.28
N SER A 175 27.58 -0.49 -4.01
CA SER A 175 28.04 -1.43 -2.99
C SER A 175 27.05 -2.60 -2.82
N SER A 176 27.58 -3.78 -2.46
CA SER A 176 26.76 -4.97 -2.27
C SER A 176 25.65 -4.78 -1.24
N CYS A 177 25.90 -4.02 -0.15
CA CYS A 177 24.89 -3.73 0.86
C CYS A 177 23.63 -3.08 0.26
N PHE A 178 23.80 -2.06 -0.59
CA PHE A 178 22.66 -1.40 -1.23
C PHE A 178 22.01 -2.27 -2.30
N VAL A 179 22.80 -3.05 -3.05
CA VAL A 179 22.29 -3.99 -4.06
C VAL A 179 21.45 -5.08 -3.42
N ASP A 180 21.92 -5.70 -2.34
CA ASP A 180 21.23 -6.77 -1.62
C ASP A 180 19.93 -6.27 -0.99
N ALA A 181 19.97 -5.11 -0.33
CA ALA A 181 18.77 -4.44 0.18
C ALA A 181 17.76 -4.18 -0.93
N THR A 182 18.22 -3.66 -2.08
CA THR A 182 17.38 -3.36 -3.23
C THR A 182 16.73 -4.62 -3.82
N ASN A 183 17.49 -5.71 -3.94
CA ASN A 183 16.97 -6.98 -4.46
C ASN A 183 15.88 -7.59 -3.55
N SER A 184 16.00 -7.41 -2.24
CA SER A 184 14.99 -7.87 -1.28
C SER A 184 13.62 -7.23 -1.52
N VAL A 185 13.55 -5.90 -1.66
CA VAL A 185 12.28 -5.19 -1.88
C VAL A 185 11.77 -5.34 -3.31
N LYS A 186 12.67 -5.46 -4.30
CA LYS A 186 12.32 -5.68 -5.71
C LYS A 186 11.46 -6.93 -5.90
N THR A 187 11.76 -7.99 -5.14
CA THR A 187 10.98 -9.24 -5.17
C THR A 187 9.52 -9.01 -4.79
N SER A 188 9.26 -8.33 -3.68
CA SER A 188 7.89 -8.01 -3.23
C SER A 188 7.16 -7.12 -4.24
N TYR A 189 7.84 -6.15 -4.83
CA TYR A 189 7.25 -5.27 -5.84
C TYR A 189 6.85 -6.01 -7.12
N ASN A 190 7.67 -6.94 -7.59
CA ASN A 190 7.34 -7.79 -8.75
C ASN A 190 6.16 -8.73 -8.47
N ASN A 191 6.01 -9.19 -7.23
CA ASN A 191 4.91 -10.07 -6.83
C ASN A 191 3.58 -9.33 -6.61
N PHE A 192 3.57 -8.00 -6.64
CA PHE A 192 2.36 -7.22 -6.36
C PHE A 192 1.20 -7.54 -7.32
N LEU A 193 1.44 -7.57 -8.63
CA LEU A 193 0.40 -7.91 -9.61
C LEU A 193 -0.05 -9.38 -9.50
N PRO A 194 0.87 -10.38 -9.51
CA PRO A 194 0.48 -11.79 -9.31
C PRO A 194 -0.36 -12.04 -8.06
N ASN A 195 -0.04 -11.37 -6.95
CA ASN A 195 -0.80 -11.52 -5.72
C ASN A 195 -2.18 -10.84 -5.80
N ILE A 196 -2.26 -9.67 -6.45
CA ILE A 196 -3.55 -9.01 -6.73
C ILE A 196 -4.43 -9.88 -7.65
N ASP A 197 -3.86 -10.55 -8.65
CA ASP A 197 -4.60 -11.48 -9.50
C ASP A 197 -5.12 -12.68 -8.68
N THR A 198 -4.30 -13.20 -7.76
CA THR A 198 -4.72 -14.23 -6.80
C THR A 198 -5.87 -13.76 -5.90
N CYS A 199 -5.86 -12.49 -5.50
CA CYS A 199 -6.99 -11.90 -4.77
C CYS A 199 -8.28 -11.94 -5.58
N VAL A 200 -8.21 -11.77 -6.90
CA VAL A 200 -9.39 -11.85 -7.77
C VAL A 200 -9.89 -13.27 -7.94
N ASP A 201 -8.98 -14.23 -8.09
CA ASP A 201 -9.32 -15.64 -8.32
C ASP A 201 -9.88 -16.34 -7.06
N SER A 202 -9.62 -15.78 -5.88
CA SER A 202 -10.03 -16.34 -4.57
C SER A 202 -11.28 -15.72 -3.95
N MET A 203 -11.91 -14.75 -4.65
CA MET A 203 -13.17 -14.11 -4.20
C MET A 203 -14.37 -15.04 -4.32
#